data_AF-A0A920T6E7-F1
#
_entry.id   AF-A0A920T6E7-F1
#
_cell.length_a   1.000
_cell.length_b   1.000
_cell.length_c   1.000
_cell.angle_alpha   90.00
_cell.angle_beta   90.00
_cell.angle_gamma   90.00
#
_symmetry.space_group_name_H-M   'P 1'
#
loop_
_entity.id
_entity.type
_entity.pdbx_description
1 polymer ?
#
loop_
_entity_poly.entity_id
_entity_poly.type
_entity_poly.pdbx_seq_one_letter_code
_entity_poly.pdbx_strand_id
1 'polypeptide(L)' 'MGIDCGAEKDGYFGDHARTFSVGKITNDKQKLMDITHKSLMLGIAEARPDNYVSDIGYAIQSYVEK' A
#
# COMPACT_ATOMS: atom_id res chain seq x y z
N MET A 1 -7.09 12.33 -1.12
CA MET A 1 -8.01 11.94 -0.04
C MET A 1 -7.75 10.48 0.28
N GLY A 2 -7.33 10.17 1.51
CA GLY A 2 -7.24 8.78 1.97
C GLY A 2 -8.60 8.31 2.45
N ILE A 3 -8.98 7.09 2.08
CA ILE A 3 -10.16 6.40 2.61
C ILE A 3 -9.66 5.10 3.23
N ASP A 4 -10.00 4.90 4.49
CA ASP A 4 -9.65 3.72 5.28
C ASP A 4 -10.95 3.10 5.79
N CYS A 5 -11.17 1.83 5.49
CA CYS A 5 -12.45 1.16 5.73
C CYS A 5 -12.24 -0.27 6.21
N GLY A 6 -12.89 -0.58 7.33
CA GLY A 6 -13.11 -1.93 7.78
C GLY A 6 -14.52 -2.44 7.44
N ALA A 7 -14.68 -3.75 7.31
CA ALA A 7 -15.97 -4.40 7.20
C ALA A 7 -16.03 -5.63 8.12
N GLU A 8 -17.12 -5.76 8.88
CA GLU A 8 -17.42 -6.96 9.65
C GLU A 8 -18.42 -7.82 8.87
N LYS A 9 -18.14 -9.12 8.76
CA LYS A 9 -19.06 -10.10 8.19
C LYS A 9 -18.92 -11.44 8.89
N ASP A 10 -20.01 -11.93 9.45
CA ASP A 10 -20.09 -13.26 10.09
C ASP A 10 -18.97 -13.47 11.15
N GLY A 11 -18.59 -12.42 11.87
CA GLY A 11 -17.52 -12.43 12.88
C GLY A 11 -16.10 -12.26 12.32
N TYR A 12 -15.93 -12.10 11.00
CA TYR A 12 -14.64 -11.79 10.35
C TYR A 12 -14.50 -10.30 10.07
N PHE A 13 -13.29 -9.78 10.20
CA PHE A 13 -12.95 -8.38 9.95
C PHE A 13 -12.02 -8.25 8.75
N GLY A 14 -12.45 -7.52 7.73
CA GLY A 14 -11.59 -7.07 6.63
C GLY A 14 -11.18 -5.62 6.85
N ASP A 15 -9.97 -5.25 6.43
CA ASP A 15 -9.42 -3.90 6.56
C ASP A 15 -8.65 -3.50 5.29
N HIS A 16 -8.87 -2.28 4.81
CA HIS A 16 -8.23 -1.76 3.61
C HIS A 16 -8.28 -0.23 3.52
N ALA A 17 -7.14 0.36 3.16
CA ALA A 17 -7.01 1.78 2.89
C ALA A 17 -6.54 2.08 1.46
N ARG A 18 -7.04 3.18 0.87
CA ARG A 18 -6.59 3.68 -0.44
C ARG A 18 -6.64 5.20 -0.53
N THR A 19 -5.66 5.76 -1.22
CA THR A 19 -5.62 7.19 -1.55
C THR A 19 -6.18 7.44 -2.95
N PHE A 20 -7.07 8.42 -3.06
CA PHE A 20 -7.66 8.87 -4.32
C PHE A 20 -7.34 10.35 -4.57
N SER A 21 -7.15 10.69 -5.84
CA SER A 21 -7.06 12.07 -6.29
C SER A 21 -8.48 12.63 -6.49
N VAL A 22 -8.67 13.91 -6.17
CA VAL A 22 -9.95 14.61 -6.37
C VAL A 22 -9.66 15.88 -7.16
N GLY A 23 -10.22 15.98 -8.35
CA GLY A 23 -9.89 17.06 -9.29
C GLY A 23 -8.46 16.98 -9.83
N LYS A 24 -7.91 18.11 -10.26
CA LYS A 24 -6.53 18.20 -10.72
C LYS A 24 -5.57 18.26 -9.53
N ILE A 25 -4.54 17.42 -9.55
CA ILE A 25 -3.46 17.40 -8.56
C ILE A 25 -2.12 17.72 -9.22
N THR A 26 -1.14 18.12 -8.41
CA THR A 26 0.22 18.37 -8.90
C THR A 26 0.93 17.06 -9.24
N ASN A 27 1.94 17.12 -10.12
CA ASN A 27 2.74 15.96 -10.49
C ASN A 27 3.40 15.29 -9.27
N ASP A 28 3.84 16.07 -8.27
CA ASP A 28 4.45 15.52 -7.06
C ASP A 28 3.46 14.68 -6.23
N LYS A 29 2.19 15.11 -6.16
CA LYS A 29 1.14 14.36 -5.47
C LYS A 29 0.81 13.07 -6.23
N GLN A 30 0.76 13.13 -7.56
CA GLN A 30 0.55 11.93 -8.38
C GLN A 30 1.71 10.95 -8.21
N LYS A 31 2.95 11.45 -8.28
CA LYS A 31 4.16 10.65 -8.06
C LYS A 31 4.16 9.99 -6.68
N LEU A 32 3.80 10.71 -5.62
CA LEU A 32 3.68 10.14 -4.28
C LEU A 32 2.67 8.98 -4.26
N MET A 33 1.46 9.19 -4.81
CA MET A 33 0.44 8.15 -4.88
C MET A 33 0.89 6.92 -5.67
N ASP A 34 1.56 7.12 -6.80
CA ASP A 34 2.06 6.03 -7.65
C ASP A 34 3.17 5.23 -6.95
N ILE A 35 4.10 5.92 -6.29
CA ILE A 35 5.17 5.28 -5.50
C ILE A 35 4.57 4.49 -4.34
N THR A 36 3.65 5.08 -3.57
CA THR A 36 3.00 4.39 -2.45
C THR A 36 2.20 3.16 -2.92
N HIS A 37 1.48 3.26 -4.05
CA HIS A 37 0.73 2.12 -4.56
C HIS A 37 1.65 1.00 -5.05
N LYS A 38 2.73 1.36 -5.75
CA LYS A 38 3.70 0.38 -6.24
C LYS A 38 4.48 -0.27 -5.08
N SER A 39 4.84 0.48 -4.04
CA SER A 39 5.51 -0.08 -2.86
C SER A 39 4.63 -1.09 -2.14
N LEU A 40 3.34 -0.81 -2.00
CA LEU A 40 2.35 -1.77 -1.45
C LEU A 40 2.32 -3.07 -2.28
N MET A 41 2.24 -2.98 -3.60
CA MET A 41 2.21 -4.16 -4.46
C MET A 41 3.49 -5.01 -4.36
N LEU A 42 4.65 -4.36 -4.24
CA LEU A 42 5.92 -5.06 -4.02
C LEU A 42 5.97 -5.75 -2.65
N GLY A 43 5.53 -5.07 -1.59
CA GLY A 43 5.44 -5.67 -0.26
C GLY A 43 4.50 -6.89 -0.23
N ILE A 44 3.33 -6.81 -0.89
CA ILE A 44 2.39 -7.93 -1.00
C ILE A 44 3.03 -9.12 -1.72
N ALA A 45 3.85 -8.90 -2.74
CA ALA A 45 4.52 -9.98 -3.47
C ALA A 45 5.52 -10.77 -2.61
N GLU A 46 6.05 -10.18 -1.54
CA GLU A 46 6.93 -10.86 -0.56
C GLU A 46 6.16 -11.55 0.57
N ALA A 47 4.85 -11.37 0.69
CA ALA A 47 4.01 -12.07 1.66
C ALA A 47 3.68 -13.51 1.18
N ARG A 48 4.71 -14.36 1.12
CA ARG A 48 4.64 -15.75 0.66
C ARG A 48 5.24 -16.72 1.70
N PRO A 49 4.94 -18.03 1.61
CA PRO A 49 5.59 -19.03 2.46
C PRO A 49 7.12 -18.92 2.39
N ASP A 50 7.78 -19.25 3.49
CA ASP A 50 9.25 -19.24 3.67
C ASP A 50 9.93 -17.85 3.67
N ASN A 51 9.19 -16.75 3.45
CA ASN A 51 9.69 -15.39 3.68
C ASN A 51 9.45 -14.92 5.14
N TYR A 52 10.25 -13.94 5.57
CA TYR A 52 10.06 -13.23 6.83
C TYR A 52 9.26 -11.94 6.65
N VAL A 53 8.58 -11.49 7.71
CA VAL A 53 7.87 -10.18 7.72
C VAL A 53 8.83 -9.02 7.39
N SER A 54 10.11 -9.13 7.76
CA SER A 54 11.13 -8.14 7.40
C SER A 54 11.33 -7.99 5.90
N ASP A 55 11.08 -9.03 5.10
CA ASP A 55 11.28 -9.01 3.65
C ASP A 55 10.26 -8.07 2.97
N ILE A 56 9.04 -8.01 3.52
CA ILE A 56 8.00 -7.04 3.10
C ILE A 56 8.51 -5.62 3.31
N GLY A 57 9.03 -5.31 4.51
CA GLY A 57 9.58 -4.00 4.84
C GLY A 57 10.79 -3.64 3.99
N TYR A 58 11.70 -4.60 3.78
CA TYR A 58 12.87 -4.45 2.93
C TYR A 58 12.50 -4.13 1.48
N ALA A 59 11.52 -4.83 0.90
CA ALA A 59 11.05 -4.58 -0.46
C ALA A 59 10.43 -3.18 -0.62
N ILE A 60 9.62 -2.75 0.35
CA ILE A 60 9.03 -1.41 0.38
C ILE A 60 10.13 -0.34 0.46
N GLN A 61 11.01 -0.43 1.46
CA GLN A 61 12.04 0.58 1.71
C GLN A 61 13.03 0.67 0.55
N SER A 62 13.48 -0.48 0.04
CA SER A 62 14.40 -0.56 -1.10
C SER A 62 13.79 0.00 -2.39
N TYR A 63 12.47 0.16 -2.49
CA TYR A 63 11.84 0.81 -3.64
C TYR A 63 11.68 2.33 -3.43
N VAL A 64 11.29 2.77 -2.24
CA VAL A 64 10.96 4.18 -1.98
C VAL A 64 12.18 5.07 -1.68
N GLU A 65 13.29 4.50 -1.23
CA GLU A 65 14.55 5.23 -0.92
C GLU A 65 15.63 5.12 -2.01
N LYS A 66 15.28 4.58 -3.18
CA LYS A 66 16.11 4.65 -4.39
C LYS A 66 16.09 6.03 -5.03
#